data_AF-A0A925X8G0-F1
#
_entry.id   AF-A0A925X8G0-F1
#
_cell.length_a   1.000
_cell.length_b   1.000
_cell.length_c   1.000
_cell.angle_alpha   90.00
_cell.angle_beta   90.00
_cell.angle_gamma   90.00
#
_symmetry.space_group_name_H-M   'P 1'
#
loop_
_entity.id
_entity.type
_entity.pdbx_description
1 polymer ?
#
loop_
_entity_poly.entity_id
_entity_poly.type
_entity_poly.pdbx_seq_one_letter_code
_entity_poly.pdbx_strand_id
1 'polypeptide(L)'
;MIQYFKKLLPDRFILLFVSLLLLRLPSVIQGLPLLNAELGWQVLGERLADGWLLYKDVWDDVAPLSAAVYALLDLIFGRSVLAYQLLSALLVAIQAFQFQFIVKKPLFAENSLIPALLYVLVCHLFYDFYTLSPALMSISLLIPALNRVFRHIESPLPDENLFALGFFVGMATLFYSPCFLFFVAVCLGLLVVASISPRQIFLIIFGYGFTLGIAFIIFYLFDASDDFYYCFIKSITFRKSRFTEISTPLIIALPLIGFLGLSIFRAFVRNQRLVNYQLRSMQFMFFWSLAALVSTQLNRLVYPFQFVMLAIPVAFFGTHLFISIRKKWWAAELAFLVFTASVVGMNWVTRKNFFPNLTLLYTDYLKVNIPKMPPDLKNKKVLVLGENLSYYTENSLATPYLNPFLSARHLADMDNYTSVKIVYEHFQNDAPEIIIDPQGVIKPVFKRLFVLEKQYRPHPVLKNVYIKI
;
A
#
# COMPACT_ATOMS: atom_id res chain seq x y z
N MET A 1 -18.45 20.30 -16.76
CA MET A 1 -17.09 20.05 -16.26
C MET A 1 -16.40 18.91 -16.98
N ILE A 2 -16.95 17.70 -17.04
CA ILE A 2 -16.26 16.57 -17.72
C ILE A 2 -16.10 16.79 -19.23
N GLN A 3 -17.04 17.49 -19.86
CA GLN A 3 -16.96 17.79 -21.29
C GLN A 3 -15.77 18.69 -21.63
N TYR A 4 -15.34 19.53 -20.69
CA TYR A 4 -14.10 20.30 -20.80
C TYR A 4 -12.88 19.39 -20.78
N PHE A 5 -12.87 18.21 -20.16
CA PHE A 5 -11.72 17.29 -20.16
C PHE A 5 -11.74 16.29 -21.33
N LYS A 6 -12.78 16.29 -22.18
CA LYS A 6 -12.89 15.39 -23.34
C LYS A 6 -11.90 15.68 -24.47
N LYS A 7 -11.36 16.89 -24.58
CA LYS A 7 -10.26 17.18 -25.53
C LYS A 7 -8.92 17.21 -24.82
N LEU A 8 -7.88 16.80 -25.52
CA LEU A 8 -6.52 16.80 -25.01
C LEU A 8 -5.79 18.08 -25.41
N LEU A 9 -5.71 19.05 -24.50
CA LEU A 9 -4.98 20.32 -24.71
C LEU A 9 -3.99 20.57 -23.54
N PRO A 10 -2.85 21.25 -23.79
CA PRO A 10 -1.81 21.47 -22.76
C PRO A 10 -2.28 22.27 -21.54
N ASP A 11 -3.10 23.30 -21.73
CA ASP A 11 -3.70 24.14 -20.67
C ASP A 11 -4.49 23.31 -19.64
N ARG A 12 -5.09 22.20 -20.08
CA ARG A 12 -5.90 21.33 -19.22
C ARG A 12 -5.07 20.50 -18.25
N PHE A 13 -3.79 20.27 -18.55
CA PHE A 13 -2.86 19.64 -17.60
C PHE A 13 -2.58 20.55 -16.39
N ILE A 14 -2.55 21.88 -16.62
CA ILE A 14 -2.40 22.85 -15.52
C ILE A 14 -3.63 22.77 -14.62
N LEU A 15 -4.84 22.77 -15.19
CA LEU A 15 -6.07 22.61 -14.42
C LEU A 15 -6.17 21.27 -13.68
N LEU A 16 -5.67 20.17 -14.28
CA LEU A 16 -5.56 18.87 -13.60
C LEU A 16 -4.65 18.98 -12.37
N PHE A 17 -3.48 19.59 -12.52
CA PHE A 17 -2.54 19.78 -11.40
C PHE A 17 -3.12 20.69 -10.32
N VAL A 18 -3.77 21.80 -10.70
CA VAL A 18 -4.49 22.68 -9.77
C VAL A 18 -5.61 21.91 -9.04
N SER A 19 -6.35 21.04 -9.74
CA SER A 19 -7.40 20.23 -9.10
C SER A 19 -6.85 19.26 -8.04
N LEU A 20 -5.68 18.66 -8.30
CA LEU A 20 -4.98 17.82 -7.33
C LEU A 20 -4.62 18.62 -6.08
N LEU A 21 -4.03 19.81 -6.26
CA LEU A 21 -3.67 20.68 -5.14
C LEU A 21 -4.89 21.16 -4.36
N LEU A 22 -5.97 21.56 -5.04
CA LEU A 22 -7.21 22.01 -4.42
C LEU A 22 -7.89 20.91 -3.59
N LEU A 23 -7.84 19.64 -4.04
CA LEU A 23 -8.40 18.52 -3.29
C LEU A 23 -7.59 18.18 -2.03
N ARG A 24 -6.28 18.47 -2.02
CA ARG A 24 -5.41 18.23 -0.85
C ARG A 24 -5.33 19.42 0.10
N LEU A 25 -5.54 20.65 -0.39
CA LEU A 25 -5.42 21.90 0.38
C LEU A 25 -6.18 21.89 1.72
N PRO A 26 -7.46 21.49 1.79
CA PRO A 26 -8.19 21.41 3.06
C PRO A 26 -7.54 20.45 4.06
N SER A 27 -6.88 19.39 3.58
CA SER A 27 -6.21 18.41 4.43
C SER A 27 -4.87 18.93 4.96
N VAL A 28 -4.12 19.67 4.13
CA VAL A 28 -2.86 20.31 4.53
C VAL A 28 -3.13 21.42 5.57
N ILE A 29 -4.12 22.29 5.35
CA ILE A 29 -4.40 23.43 6.23
C ILE A 29 -4.86 23.00 7.63
N GLN A 30 -5.78 22.03 7.69
CA GLN A 30 -6.37 21.57 8.96
C GLN A 30 -5.51 20.52 9.67
N GLY A 31 -4.41 20.05 9.05
CA GLY A 31 -3.63 18.91 9.50
C GLY A 31 -4.33 17.57 9.28
N LEU A 32 -3.57 16.55 8.87
CA LEU A 32 -4.04 15.17 8.86
C LEU A 32 -3.66 14.49 10.18
N PRO A 33 -4.54 13.65 10.74
CA PRO A 33 -4.17 12.84 11.89
C PRO A 33 -3.07 11.85 11.47
N LEU A 34 -2.10 11.62 12.36
CA LEU A 34 -1.09 10.59 12.15
C LEU A 34 -1.76 9.22 12.10
N LEU A 35 -1.41 8.44 11.08
CA LEU A 35 -1.95 7.10 10.88
C LEU A 35 -1.09 6.06 11.58
N ASN A 36 -1.70 4.99 12.10
CA ASN A 36 -0.96 3.88 12.74
C ASN A 36 0.00 3.22 11.74
N ALA A 37 -0.44 3.03 10.49
CA ALA A 37 0.41 2.48 9.43
C ALA A 37 1.57 3.42 9.08
N GLU A 38 1.30 4.74 9.01
CA GLU A 38 2.32 5.76 8.73
C GLU A 38 3.34 5.84 9.87
N LEU A 39 2.90 5.80 11.12
CA LEU A 39 3.79 5.75 12.28
C LEU A 39 4.65 4.48 12.25
N GLY A 40 4.09 3.33 11.90
CA GLY A 40 4.86 2.09 11.71
C GLY A 40 5.96 2.26 10.66
N TRP A 41 5.66 2.88 9.52
CA TRP A 41 6.65 3.14 8.47
C TRP A 41 7.71 4.16 8.88
N GLN A 42 7.35 5.18 9.66
CA GLN A 42 8.31 6.15 10.21
C GLN A 42 9.27 5.49 11.21
N VAL A 43 8.74 4.68 12.13
CA VAL A 43 9.55 3.93 13.09
C VAL A 43 10.46 2.94 12.37
N LEU A 44 9.93 2.22 11.37
CA LEU A 44 10.75 1.34 10.54
C LEU A 44 11.87 2.12 9.84
N GLY A 45 11.54 3.24 9.22
CA GLY A 45 12.50 4.11 8.52
C GLY A 45 13.64 4.56 9.43
N GLU A 46 13.32 5.09 10.62
CA GLU A 46 14.32 5.50 11.62
C GLU A 46 15.27 4.35 11.98
N ARG A 47 14.73 3.16 12.23
CA ARG A 47 15.57 2.04 12.66
C ARG A 47 16.49 1.54 11.55
N LEU A 48 16.03 1.56 10.31
CA LEU A 48 16.88 1.24 9.18
C LEU A 48 17.91 2.34 8.90
N ALA A 49 17.55 3.61 9.12
CA ALA A 49 18.46 4.76 9.02
C ALA A 49 19.59 4.70 10.08
N ASP A 50 19.30 4.16 11.27
CA ASP A 50 20.27 3.87 12.33
C ASP A 50 21.23 2.71 11.98
N GLY A 51 21.06 2.05 10.84
CA GLY A 51 21.94 0.99 10.34
C GLY A 51 21.49 -0.44 10.65
N TRP A 52 20.30 -0.63 11.21
CA TRP A 52 19.74 -1.97 11.45
C TRP A 52 19.22 -2.59 10.15
N LEU A 53 19.35 -3.91 10.01
CA LEU A 53 18.91 -4.62 8.81
C LEU A 53 17.44 -5.07 8.90
N LEU A 54 16.67 -4.82 7.84
CA LEU A 54 15.29 -5.31 7.73
C LEU A 54 15.22 -6.85 7.85
N TYR A 55 14.18 -7.36 8.51
CA TYR A 55 13.87 -8.76 8.81
C TYR A 55 14.81 -9.47 9.80
N LYS A 56 16.09 -9.10 9.85
CA LYS A 56 17.04 -9.62 10.84
C LYS A 56 16.89 -8.85 12.15
N ASP A 57 17.09 -7.55 12.07
CA ASP A 57 17.17 -6.65 13.21
C ASP A 57 15.91 -5.80 13.40
N VAL A 58 15.03 -5.74 12.41
CA VAL A 58 13.70 -5.13 12.53
C VAL A 58 12.67 -6.02 11.83
N TRP A 59 11.76 -6.56 12.61
CA TRP A 59 10.77 -7.54 12.16
C TRP A 59 9.49 -6.82 11.74
N ASP A 60 9.27 -6.76 10.43
CA ASP A 60 8.08 -6.18 9.83
C ASP A 60 7.70 -6.92 8.52
N ASP A 61 6.49 -6.72 8.01
CA ASP A 61 6.00 -7.29 6.74
C ASP A 61 6.11 -6.32 5.56
N VAL A 62 6.61 -5.11 5.79
CA VAL A 62 6.90 -4.12 4.74
C VAL A 62 7.95 -4.67 3.78
N ALA A 63 7.71 -4.51 2.49
CA ALA A 63 8.58 -5.01 1.44
C ALA A 63 9.92 -4.23 1.36
N PRO A 64 11.02 -4.87 0.90
CA PRO A 64 12.37 -4.31 1.04
C PRO A 64 12.58 -2.95 0.37
N LEU A 65 12.02 -2.72 -0.83
CA LEU A 65 12.21 -1.45 -1.53
C LEU A 65 11.42 -0.32 -0.87
N SER A 66 10.24 -0.60 -0.33
CA SER A 66 9.48 0.39 0.44
C SER A 66 10.19 0.76 1.74
N ALA A 67 10.71 -0.25 2.44
CA ALA A 67 11.50 -0.05 3.65
C ALA A 67 12.76 0.80 3.38
N ALA A 68 13.48 0.53 2.28
CA ALA A 68 14.62 1.34 1.85
C ALA A 68 14.24 2.80 1.55
N VAL A 69 13.08 3.03 0.93
CA VAL A 69 12.58 4.41 0.72
C VAL A 69 12.31 5.09 2.06
N TYR A 70 11.66 4.41 3.01
CA TYR A 70 11.39 5.00 4.32
C TYR A 70 12.67 5.31 5.11
N ALA A 71 13.68 4.45 5.03
CA ALA A 71 15.00 4.71 5.61
C ALA A 71 15.63 5.99 5.01
N LEU A 72 15.55 6.14 3.68
CA LEU A 72 16.05 7.33 2.98
C LEU A 72 15.26 8.59 3.35
N LEU A 73 13.94 8.49 3.57
CA LEU A 73 13.14 9.62 4.02
C LEU A 73 13.52 10.06 5.42
N ASP A 74 13.74 9.11 6.33
CA ASP A 74 14.13 9.43 7.69
C ASP A 74 15.54 10.07 7.73
N LEU A 75 16.49 9.57 6.94
CA LEU A 75 17.83 10.17 6.82
C LEU A 75 17.81 11.65 6.36
N ILE A 76 16.86 12.03 5.50
CA ILE A 76 16.80 13.38 4.93
C ILE A 76 15.88 14.32 5.73
N PHE A 77 14.73 13.80 6.19
CA PHE A 77 13.64 14.61 6.77
C PHE A 77 13.22 14.17 8.19
N GLY A 78 13.81 13.09 8.72
CA GLY A 78 13.35 12.42 9.94
C GLY A 78 11.92 11.90 9.82
N ARG A 79 11.25 11.74 10.96
CA ARG A 79 9.82 11.37 11.07
C ARG A 79 8.84 12.48 10.63
N SER A 80 9.12 13.15 9.52
CA SER A 80 8.29 14.25 9.00
C SER A 80 7.07 13.72 8.23
N VAL A 81 5.88 13.91 8.80
CA VAL A 81 4.59 13.58 8.14
C VAL A 81 4.40 14.38 6.85
N LEU A 82 4.87 15.64 6.82
CA LEU A 82 4.75 16.48 5.63
C LEU A 82 5.57 15.94 4.45
N ALA A 83 6.74 15.34 4.71
CA ALA A 83 7.57 14.75 3.65
C ALA A 83 6.83 13.59 2.95
N TYR A 84 6.21 12.69 3.73
CA TYR A 84 5.39 11.60 3.19
C TYR A 84 4.22 12.13 2.34
N GLN A 85 3.56 13.20 2.79
CA GLN A 85 2.42 13.77 2.08
C GLN A 85 2.79 14.47 0.78
N LEU A 86 3.89 15.24 0.78
CA LEU A 86 4.38 15.94 -0.42
C LEU A 86 4.88 14.94 -1.47
N LEU A 87 5.61 13.91 -1.05
CA LEU A 87 6.08 12.87 -1.97
C LEU A 87 4.93 12.04 -2.54
N SER A 88 3.92 11.71 -1.74
CA SER A 88 2.68 11.11 -2.24
C SER A 88 2.00 12.00 -3.29
N ALA A 89 1.91 13.32 -3.05
CA ALA A 89 1.29 14.24 -4.01
C ALA A 89 2.06 14.29 -5.34
N LEU A 90 3.39 14.35 -5.25
CA LEU A 90 4.28 14.34 -6.40
C LEU A 90 4.15 13.02 -7.18
N LEU A 91 4.15 11.88 -6.50
CA LEU A 91 3.98 10.58 -7.14
C LEU A 91 2.62 10.46 -7.83
N VAL A 92 1.51 10.86 -7.19
CA VAL A 92 0.19 10.83 -7.82
C VAL A 92 0.16 11.69 -9.08
N ALA A 93 0.79 12.87 -9.06
CA ALA A 93 0.89 13.73 -10.24
C ALA A 93 1.68 13.06 -11.38
N ILE A 94 2.84 12.46 -11.08
CA ILE A 94 3.67 11.73 -12.04
C ILE A 94 2.91 10.52 -12.60
N GLN A 95 2.26 9.75 -11.74
CA GLN A 95 1.50 8.54 -12.11
C GLN A 95 0.29 8.89 -12.98
N ALA A 96 -0.46 9.95 -12.64
CA ALA A 96 -1.58 10.44 -13.44
C ALA A 96 -1.12 10.83 -14.85
N PHE A 97 0.02 11.53 -14.95
CA PHE A 97 0.63 11.89 -16.23
C PHE A 97 1.03 10.64 -17.00
N GLN A 98 1.87 9.76 -16.42
CA GLN A 98 2.33 8.54 -17.07
C GLN A 98 1.16 7.67 -17.57
N PHE A 99 0.16 7.43 -16.74
CA PHE A 99 -1.04 6.68 -17.10
C PHE A 99 -1.77 7.32 -18.29
N GLN A 100 -1.91 8.64 -18.27
CA GLN A 100 -2.50 9.41 -19.35
C GLN A 100 -1.70 9.35 -20.66
N PHE A 101 -0.37 9.20 -20.64
CA PHE A 101 0.41 8.99 -21.86
C PHE A 101 0.19 7.62 -22.47
N ILE A 102 0.09 6.59 -21.63
CA ILE A 102 -0.10 5.21 -22.08
C ILE A 102 -1.47 5.05 -22.73
N VAL A 103 -2.49 5.66 -22.12
CA VAL A 103 -3.89 5.55 -22.53
C VAL A 103 -4.22 6.29 -23.85
N LYS A 104 -3.40 7.26 -24.28
CA LYS A 104 -3.72 8.13 -25.43
C LYS A 104 -3.60 7.50 -26.82
N LYS A 105 -2.75 6.49 -27.04
CA LYS A 105 -2.22 6.28 -28.40
C LYS A 105 -3.16 5.48 -29.34
N PRO A 106 -3.86 4.42 -28.90
CA PRO A 106 -5.04 3.90 -29.64
C PRO A 106 -6.14 3.24 -28.77
N LEU A 107 -6.00 3.26 -27.44
CA LEU A 107 -6.83 2.45 -26.51
C LEU A 107 -8.29 2.89 -26.43
N PHE A 108 -8.57 4.15 -26.77
CA PHE A 108 -9.90 4.73 -26.73
C PHE A 108 -10.26 5.32 -28.09
N ALA A 109 -11.56 5.37 -28.39
CA ALA A 109 -12.06 5.95 -29.63
C ALA A 109 -11.81 7.47 -29.75
N GLU A 110 -11.51 8.15 -28.65
CA GLU A 110 -11.27 9.59 -28.58
C GLU A 110 -10.14 9.91 -27.61
N ASN A 111 -9.26 10.85 -27.99
CA ASN A 111 -8.20 11.36 -27.13
C ASN A 111 -8.76 12.35 -26.10
N SER A 112 -8.67 12.01 -24.82
CA SER A 112 -9.19 12.84 -23.72
C SER A 112 -8.24 12.88 -22.53
N LEU A 113 -8.44 13.86 -21.64
CA LEU A 113 -7.74 13.97 -20.34
C LEU A 113 -8.50 13.27 -19.20
N ILE A 114 -9.61 12.59 -19.52
CA ILE A 114 -10.45 11.87 -18.54
C ILE A 114 -9.67 10.80 -17.76
N PRO A 115 -8.78 9.99 -18.36
CA PRO A 115 -8.00 9.00 -17.62
C PRO A 115 -7.20 9.61 -16.47
N ALA A 116 -6.48 10.70 -16.72
CA ALA A 116 -5.71 11.40 -15.69
C ALA A 116 -6.63 11.95 -14.60
N LEU A 117 -7.75 12.57 -15.01
CA LEU A 117 -8.71 13.18 -14.08
C LEU A 117 -9.32 12.15 -13.14
N LEU A 118 -9.78 11.02 -13.68
CA LEU A 118 -10.35 9.95 -12.87
C LEU A 118 -9.30 9.31 -11.96
N TYR A 119 -8.08 9.12 -12.45
CA TYR A 119 -6.97 8.62 -11.63
C TYR A 119 -6.73 9.53 -10.42
N VAL A 120 -6.60 10.84 -10.65
CA VAL A 120 -6.45 11.83 -9.58
C VAL A 120 -7.64 11.77 -8.62
N LEU A 121 -8.88 11.79 -9.10
CA LEU A 121 -10.07 11.72 -8.23
C LEU A 121 -10.08 10.46 -7.34
N VAL A 122 -9.77 9.29 -7.91
CA VAL A 122 -9.70 8.05 -7.12
C VAL A 122 -8.61 8.14 -6.05
N CYS A 123 -7.45 8.69 -6.39
CA CYS A 123 -6.37 8.96 -5.44
C CYS A 123 -6.73 9.97 -4.33
N HIS A 124 -7.94 10.55 -4.33
CA HIS A 124 -8.45 11.42 -3.26
C HIS A 124 -9.69 10.88 -2.54
N LEU A 125 -10.05 9.62 -2.77
CA LEU A 125 -11.22 8.99 -2.13
C LEU A 125 -11.11 8.94 -0.59
N PHE A 126 -9.92 8.62 -0.07
CA PHE A 126 -9.65 8.54 1.36
C PHE A 126 -8.49 9.47 1.73
N TYR A 127 -8.53 10.04 2.93
CA TYR A 127 -7.42 10.87 3.39
C TYR A 127 -6.13 10.05 3.61
N ASP A 128 -6.25 8.74 3.88
CA ASP A 128 -5.12 7.80 3.94
C ASP A 128 -4.37 7.66 2.62
N PHE A 129 -4.96 8.04 1.48
CA PHE A 129 -4.26 8.04 0.19
C PHE A 129 -3.21 9.15 0.10
N TYR A 130 -3.25 10.10 1.04
CA TYR A 130 -2.35 11.25 1.01
C TYR A 130 -0.98 10.93 1.61
N THR A 131 -0.83 9.83 2.35
CA THR A 131 0.50 9.37 2.79
C THR A 131 1.18 8.52 1.72
N LEU A 132 2.51 8.39 1.82
CA LEU A 132 3.33 7.61 0.89
C LEU A 132 3.24 6.13 1.27
N SER A 133 2.20 5.45 0.79
CA SER A 133 2.02 4.02 1.08
C SER A 133 2.84 3.11 0.16
N PRO A 134 3.17 1.87 0.60
CA PRO A 134 3.85 0.88 -0.25
C PRO A 134 3.06 0.58 -1.53
N ALA A 135 1.74 0.55 -1.42
CA ALA A 135 0.82 0.35 -2.54
C ALA A 135 0.88 1.50 -3.56
N LEU A 136 0.95 2.75 -3.11
CA LEU A 136 1.11 3.89 -4.01
C LEU A 136 2.45 3.83 -4.75
N MET A 137 3.54 3.48 -4.05
CA MET A 137 4.86 3.37 -4.66
C MET A 137 4.94 2.27 -5.73
N SER A 138 4.31 1.11 -5.48
CA SER A 138 4.33 0.00 -6.44
C SER A 138 3.59 0.32 -7.75
N ILE A 139 2.55 1.18 -7.70
CA ILE A 139 1.83 1.65 -8.90
C ILE A 139 2.77 2.35 -9.89
N SER A 140 3.81 3.05 -9.41
CA SER A 140 4.83 3.69 -10.27
C SER A 140 5.53 2.70 -11.20
N LEU A 141 5.62 1.42 -10.82
CA LEU A 141 6.24 0.36 -11.61
C LEU A 141 5.22 -0.45 -12.40
N LEU A 142 4.00 -0.58 -11.87
CA LEU A 142 2.90 -1.23 -12.57
C LEU A 142 2.47 -0.45 -13.82
N ILE A 143 2.54 0.88 -13.81
CA ILE A 143 2.18 1.72 -14.97
C ILE A 143 3.09 1.43 -16.19
N PRO A 144 4.44 1.45 -16.07
CA PRO A 144 5.34 1.00 -17.14
C PRO A 144 5.19 -0.46 -17.55
N ALA A 145 4.84 -1.36 -16.63
CA ALA A 145 4.50 -2.75 -16.96
C ALA A 145 3.25 -2.81 -17.85
N LEU A 146 2.19 -2.11 -17.47
CA LEU A 146 0.94 -2.03 -18.22
C LEU A 146 1.14 -1.46 -19.62
N ASN A 147 2.01 -0.46 -19.78
CA ASN A 147 2.38 0.07 -21.10
C ASN A 147 2.94 -1.02 -22.02
N ARG A 148 3.82 -1.89 -21.50
CA ARG A 148 4.41 -2.98 -22.27
C ARG A 148 3.37 -4.02 -22.65
N VAL A 149 2.44 -4.34 -21.76
CA VAL A 149 1.31 -5.21 -22.08
C VAL A 149 0.49 -4.63 -23.23
N PHE A 150 0.05 -3.37 -23.13
CA PHE A 150 -0.75 -2.76 -24.18
C PHE A 150 0.01 -2.69 -25.51
N ARG A 151 1.30 -2.36 -25.50
CA ARG A 151 2.11 -2.40 -26.72
C ARG A 151 2.24 -3.80 -27.31
N HIS A 152 2.38 -4.83 -26.47
CA HIS A 152 2.44 -6.22 -26.92
C HIS A 152 1.10 -6.70 -27.52
N ILE A 153 -0.02 -6.26 -26.97
CA ILE A 153 -1.36 -6.55 -27.53
C ILE A 153 -1.55 -5.88 -28.89
N GLU A 154 -1.01 -4.66 -29.07
CA GLU A 154 -1.04 -3.95 -30.35
C GLU A 154 -0.19 -4.64 -31.41
N SER A 155 1.05 -4.94 -31.05
CA SER A 155 2.03 -5.59 -31.91
C SER A 155 3.00 -6.42 -31.07
N PRO A 156 3.32 -7.67 -31.45
CA PRO A 156 4.28 -8.48 -30.72
C PRO A 156 5.60 -7.73 -30.47
N LEU A 157 5.96 -7.60 -29.19
CA LEU A 157 7.18 -6.93 -28.78
C LEU A 157 8.42 -7.84 -28.84
N PRO A 158 9.62 -7.27 -28.98
CA PRO A 158 10.87 -7.98 -28.77
C PRO A 158 10.97 -8.59 -27.37
N ASP A 159 11.71 -9.69 -27.26
CA ASP A 159 11.91 -10.48 -26.03
C ASP A 159 12.41 -9.66 -24.84
N GLU A 160 13.27 -8.67 -25.07
CA GLU A 160 13.78 -7.76 -24.02
C GLU A 160 12.66 -7.01 -23.28
N ASN A 161 11.60 -6.63 -24.00
CA ASN A 161 10.47 -5.94 -23.38
C ASN A 161 9.61 -6.89 -22.54
N LEU A 162 9.59 -8.17 -22.88
CA LEU A 162 8.86 -9.19 -22.11
C LEU A 162 9.61 -9.56 -20.82
N PHE A 163 10.94 -9.65 -20.89
CA PHE A 163 11.76 -9.72 -19.69
C PHE A 163 11.56 -8.47 -18.81
N ALA A 164 11.64 -7.28 -19.40
CA ALA A 164 11.41 -6.02 -18.68
C ALA A 164 10.02 -5.94 -18.06
N LEU A 165 8.99 -6.47 -18.73
CA LEU A 165 7.64 -6.57 -18.18
C LEU A 165 7.63 -7.38 -16.86
N GLY A 166 8.24 -8.57 -16.86
CA GLY A 166 8.41 -9.37 -15.65
C GLY A 166 9.20 -8.64 -14.56
N PHE A 167 10.29 -7.97 -14.95
CA PHE A 167 11.14 -7.17 -14.07
C PHE A 167 10.37 -6.03 -13.39
N PHE A 168 9.58 -5.24 -14.12
CA PHE A 168 8.78 -4.16 -13.53
C PHE A 168 7.75 -4.67 -12.52
N VAL A 169 7.07 -5.79 -12.83
CA VAL A 169 6.09 -6.38 -11.92
C VAL A 169 6.78 -6.96 -10.67
N GLY A 170 7.94 -7.60 -10.83
CA GLY A 170 8.70 -8.15 -9.71
C GLY A 170 9.26 -7.06 -8.78
N MET A 171 9.77 -5.96 -9.32
CA MET A 171 10.09 -4.78 -8.52
C MET A 171 8.85 -4.19 -7.82
N ALA A 172 7.69 -4.17 -8.48
CA ALA A 172 6.44 -3.72 -7.84
C ALA A 172 6.08 -4.62 -6.63
N THR A 173 6.29 -5.93 -6.72
CA THR A 173 6.17 -6.87 -5.59
C THR A 173 7.14 -6.55 -4.45
N LEU A 174 8.36 -6.12 -4.76
CA LEU A 174 9.34 -5.69 -3.75
C LEU A 174 9.04 -4.31 -3.12
N PHE A 175 8.11 -3.53 -3.69
CA PHE A 175 7.50 -2.37 -3.03
C PHE A 175 6.26 -2.77 -2.23
N TYR A 176 5.43 -3.66 -2.75
CA TYR A 176 4.19 -4.09 -2.10
C TYR A 176 3.93 -5.55 -2.40
N SER A 177 4.06 -6.44 -1.40
CA SER A 177 4.04 -7.88 -1.62
C SER A 177 2.78 -8.40 -2.32
N PRO A 178 1.55 -7.89 -2.09
CA PRO A 178 0.37 -8.34 -2.85
C PRO A 178 0.41 -8.05 -4.36
N CYS A 179 1.39 -7.27 -4.86
CA CYS A 179 1.55 -7.04 -6.29
C CYS A 179 1.92 -8.30 -7.09
N PHE A 180 2.30 -9.42 -6.45
CA PHE A 180 2.48 -10.69 -7.16
C PHE A 180 1.21 -11.13 -7.93
N LEU A 181 0.02 -10.69 -7.50
CA LEU A 181 -1.21 -10.97 -8.24
C LEU A 181 -1.25 -10.30 -9.61
N PHE A 182 -0.59 -9.15 -9.79
CA PHE A 182 -0.46 -8.52 -11.10
C PHE A 182 0.44 -9.33 -12.02
N PHE A 183 1.42 -10.08 -11.49
CA PHE A 183 2.20 -11.03 -12.29
C PHE A 183 1.31 -12.16 -12.80
N VAL A 184 0.46 -12.72 -11.94
CA VAL A 184 -0.53 -13.74 -12.33
C VAL A 184 -1.49 -13.19 -13.38
N ALA A 185 -2.01 -11.97 -13.20
CA ALA A 185 -2.89 -11.32 -14.17
C ALA A 185 -2.19 -10.99 -15.49
N VAL A 186 -0.90 -10.63 -15.48
CA VAL A 186 -0.11 -10.42 -16.69
C VAL A 186 0.00 -11.72 -17.48
N CYS A 187 0.39 -12.82 -16.82
CA CYS A 187 0.53 -14.12 -17.46
C CYS A 187 -0.80 -14.66 -18.00
N LEU A 188 -1.84 -14.71 -17.17
CA LEU A 188 -3.16 -15.20 -17.58
C LEU A 188 -3.83 -14.27 -18.59
N GLY A 189 -3.74 -12.97 -18.37
CA GLY A 189 -4.32 -11.97 -19.26
C GLY A 189 -3.69 -12.02 -20.65
N LEU A 190 -2.36 -12.10 -20.75
CA LEU A 190 -1.69 -12.24 -22.04
C LEU A 190 -1.98 -13.58 -22.71
N LEU A 191 -2.07 -14.69 -21.96
CA LEU A 191 -2.46 -16.00 -22.49
C LEU A 191 -3.85 -15.98 -23.15
N VAL A 192 -4.80 -15.27 -22.55
CA VAL A 192 -6.19 -15.20 -23.03
C VAL A 192 -6.34 -14.21 -24.18
N VAL A 193 -5.64 -13.08 -24.10
CA VAL A 193 -5.89 -11.91 -24.95
C VAL A 193 -4.91 -11.81 -26.12
N ALA A 194 -3.67 -12.25 -25.93
CA ALA A 194 -2.60 -12.16 -26.91
C ALA A 194 -2.11 -13.56 -27.30
N SER A 195 -1.57 -13.68 -28.51
CA SER A 195 -0.91 -14.90 -28.96
C SER A 195 0.54 -14.90 -28.47
N ILE A 196 0.74 -15.24 -27.19
CA ILE A 196 2.06 -15.34 -26.58
C ILE A 196 2.59 -16.77 -26.65
N SER A 197 3.86 -16.94 -27.03
CA SER A 197 4.49 -18.27 -27.06
C SER A 197 4.93 -18.72 -25.66
N PRO A 198 5.08 -20.04 -25.40
CA PRO A 198 5.59 -20.55 -24.12
C PRO A 198 6.95 -19.94 -23.72
N ARG A 199 7.85 -19.75 -24.70
CA ARG A 199 9.15 -19.08 -24.50
C ARG A 199 8.97 -17.65 -23.96
N GLN A 200 8.03 -16.89 -24.53
CA GLN A 200 7.77 -15.51 -24.12
C GLN A 200 7.19 -15.42 -22.70
N ILE A 201 6.33 -16.37 -22.32
CA ILE A 201 5.86 -16.48 -20.92
C ILE A 201 7.05 -16.78 -20.00
N PHE A 202 7.93 -17.70 -20.38
CA PHE A 202 9.13 -18.02 -19.60
C PHE A 202 10.04 -16.80 -19.41
N LEU A 203 10.17 -15.93 -20.41
CA LEU A 203 10.91 -14.68 -20.28
C LEU A 203 10.29 -13.72 -19.26
N ILE A 204 8.95 -13.62 -19.21
CA ILE A 204 8.25 -12.82 -18.18
C ILE A 204 8.48 -13.43 -16.80
N ILE A 205 8.35 -14.75 -16.67
CA ILE A 205 8.62 -15.49 -15.43
C ILE A 205 10.07 -15.26 -14.97
N PHE A 206 11.03 -15.33 -15.90
CA PHE A 206 12.43 -15.12 -15.61
C PHE A 206 12.72 -13.68 -15.18
N GLY A 207 12.13 -12.67 -15.84
CA GLY A 207 12.27 -11.27 -15.41
C GLY A 207 11.70 -11.02 -14.01
N TYR A 208 10.55 -11.61 -13.69
CA TYR A 208 9.97 -11.55 -12.35
C TYR A 208 10.86 -12.26 -11.32
N GLY A 209 11.26 -13.51 -11.60
CA GLY A 209 12.12 -14.32 -10.74
C GLY A 209 13.50 -13.69 -10.52
N PHE A 210 14.05 -13.01 -11.52
CA PHE A 210 15.33 -12.30 -11.43
C PHE A 210 15.30 -11.21 -10.36
N THR A 211 14.23 -10.39 -10.32
CA THR A 211 14.12 -9.34 -9.29
C THR A 211 14.00 -9.90 -7.88
N LEU A 212 13.18 -10.93 -7.67
CA LEU A 212 13.05 -11.58 -6.37
C LEU A 212 14.33 -12.33 -5.98
N GLY A 213 15.02 -12.91 -6.96
CA GLY A 213 16.30 -13.58 -6.79
C GLY A 213 17.39 -12.61 -6.32
N ILE A 214 17.46 -11.40 -6.89
CA ILE A 214 18.38 -10.36 -6.41
C ILE A 214 18.07 -10.00 -4.95
N ALA A 215 16.80 -9.77 -4.61
CA ALA A 215 16.43 -9.47 -3.23
C ALA A 215 16.84 -10.61 -2.29
N PHE A 216 16.56 -11.86 -2.66
CA PHE A 216 16.95 -13.04 -1.89
C PHE A 216 18.48 -13.12 -1.71
N ILE A 217 19.25 -12.91 -2.77
CA ILE A 217 20.73 -12.93 -2.70
C ILE A 217 21.24 -11.86 -1.74
N ILE A 218 20.67 -10.65 -1.78
CA ILE A 218 21.05 -9.59 -0.84
C ILE A 218 20.83 -10.05 0.60
N PHE A 219 19.63 -10.54 0.96
CA PHE A 219 19.37 -11.02 2.32
C PHE A 219 20.18 -12.26 2.69
N TYR A 220 20.50 -13.12 1.73
CA TYR A 220 21.39 -14.26 1.94
C TYR A 220 22.82 -13.82 2.31
N LEU A 221 23.36 -12.80 1.65
CA LEU A 221 24.69 -12.25 1.96
C LEU A 221 24.80 -11.65 3.38
N PHE A 222 23.67 -11.29 4.00
CA PHE A 222 23.61 -10.76 5.36
C PHE A 222 23.13 -11.79 6.40
N ASP A 223 23.12 -13.08 6.06
CA ASP A 223 22.62 -14.18 6.92
C ASP A 223 21.16 -13.97 7.36
N ALA A 224 20.32 -13.42 6.48
CA ALA A 224 18.92 -13.08 6.75
C ALA A 224 17.95 -13.75 5.75
N SER A 225 18.37 -14.80 5.04
CA SER A 225 17.53 -15.46 4.01
C SER A 225 16.29 -16.13 4.59
N ASP A 226 16.40 -16.77 5.74
CA ASP A 226 15.28 -17.45 6.41
C ASP A 226 14.27 -16.43 6.94
N ASP A 227 14.77 -15.32 7.48
CA ASP A 227 13.94 -14.23 7.99
C ASP A 227 13.26 -13.46 6.87
N PHE A 228 13.95 -13.26 5.73
CA PHE A 228 13.34 -12.76 4.50
C PHE A 228 12.20 -13.66 4.05
N TYR A 229 12.40 -14.98 3.97
CA TYR A 229 11.35 -15.91 3.58
C TYR A 229 10.15 -15.84 4.54
N TYR A 230 10.40 -15.78 5.85
CA TYR A 230 9.36 -15.71 6.87
C TYR A 230 8.58 -14.39 6.86
N CYS A 231 9.28 -13.25 6.80
CA CYS A 231 8.67 -11.92 6.92
C CYS A 231 8.07 -11.43 5.59
N PHE A 232 8.65 -11.79 4.44
CA PHE A 232 8.19 -11.29 3.15
C PHE A 232 7.29 -12.29 2.38
N ILE A 233 7.68 -13.57 2.30
CA ILE A 233 6.92 -14.56 1.50
C ILE A 233 5.80 -15.18 2.33
N LYS A 234 6.13 -15.67 3.53
CA LYS A 234 5.16 -16.35 4.40
C LYS A 234 4.12 -15.38 4.97
N SER A 235 4.43 -14.09 5.05
CA SER A 235 3.49 -13.05 5.51
C SER A 235 2.22 -12.95 4.69
N ILE A 236 2.30 -13.23 3.38
CA ILE A 236 1.14 -13.30 2.47
C ILE A 236 0.18 -14.44 2.88
N THR A 237 0.68 -15.49 3.52
CA THR A 237 -0.08 -16.72 3.84
C THR A 237 -0.55 -16.77 5.30
N PHE A 238 -0.05 -15.89 6.18
CA PHE A 238 -0.47 -15.91 7.58
C PHE A 238 -1.98 -15.60 7.70
N ARG A 239 -2.68 -16.43 8.48
CA ARG A 239 -4.12 -16.27 8.72
C ARG A 239 -4.42 -14.86 9.23
N LYS A 240 -5.40 -14.22 8.60
CA LYS A 240 -6.02 -13.00 9.09
C LYS A 240 -6.38 -13.17 10.57
N SER A 241 -5.90 -12.23 11.39
CA SER A 241 -6.45 -11.99 12.72
C SER A 241 -7.97 -11.83 12.59
N ARG A 242 -8.75 -12.51 13.43
CA ARG A 242 -10.22 -12.44 13.45
C ARG A 242 -10.78 -11.06 13.81
N PHE A 243 -9.93 -10.07 14.09
CA PHE A 243 -10.32 -8.82 14.75
C PHE A 243 -10.59 -7.62 13.82
N THR A 244 -10.41 -7.74 12.51
CA THR A 244 -11.02 -6.79 11.58
C THR A 244 -12.19 -7.49 10.89
N GLU A 245 -13.42 -7.10 11.22
CA GLU A 245 -14.56 -7.45 10.38
C GLU A 245 -14.25 -6.95 8.96
N ILE A 246 -14.01 -7.88 8.04
CA ILE A 246 -13.71 -7.62 6.62
C ILE A 246 -14.76 -6.68 5.99
N SER A 247 -15.95 -6.59 6.60
CA SER A 247 -17.06 -5.72 6.23
C SER A 247 -16.66 -4.23 6.17
N THR A 248 -15.89 -3.70 7.12
CA THR A 248 -15.79 -2.24 7.30
C THR A 248 -15.02 -1.52 6.18
N PRO A 249 -13.79 -1.92 5.79
CA PRO A 249 -13.10 -1.27 4.68
C PRO A 249 -13.77 -1.54 3.33
N LEU A 250 -14.46 -2.69 3.17
CA LEU A 250 -15.20 -3.02 1.94
C LEU A 250 -16.47 -2.20 1.77
N ILE A 251 -17.24 -1.96 2.85
CA ILE A 251 -18.42 -1.09 2.83
C ILE A 251 -18.01 0.32 2.45
N ILE A 252 -16.89 0.78 2.99
CA ILE A 252 -16.30 2.10 2.73
C ILE A 252 -15.82 2.21 1.28
N ALA A 253 -15.27 1.13 0.71
CA ALA A 253 -14.87 1.07 -0.70
C ALA A 253 -16.04 0.80 -1.68
N LEU A 254 -17.27 0.55 -1.19
CA LEU A 254 -18.41 0.17 -2.02
C LEU A 254 -18.74 1.19 -3.13
N PRO A 255 -18.67 2.53 -2.94
CA PRO A 255 -18.88 3.47 -4.03
C PRO A 255 -17.88 3.30 -5.17
N LEU A 256 -16.61 3.02 -4.84
CA LEU A 256 -15.55 2.79 -5.81
C LEU A 256 -15.76 1.48 -6.56
N ILE A 257 -16.06 0.40 -5.84
CA ILE A 257 -16.32 -0.93 -6.40
C ILE A 257 -17.58 -0.92 -7.27
N GLY A 258 -18.65 -0.24 -6.82
CA GLY A 258 -19.89 -0.07 -7.57
C GLY A 258 -19.69 0.75 -8.85
N PHE A 259 -18.93 1.85 -8.77
CA PHE A 259 -18.57 2.63 -9.95
C PHE A 259 -17.72 1.83 -10.93
N LEU A 260 -16.75 1.04 -10.45
CA LEU A 260 -15.96 0.14 -11.28
C LEU A 260 -16.84 -0.91 -11.97
N GLY A 261 -17.69 -1.60 -11.21
CA GLY A 261 -18.60 -2.63 -11.74
C GLY A 261 -19.55 -2.09 -12.80
N LEU A 262 -20.16 -0.91 -12.55
CA LEU A 262 -20.99 -0.22 -13.54
C LEU A 262 -20.21 0.15 -14.79
N SER A 263 -18.97 0.62 -14.63
CA SER A 263 -18.09 1.02 -15.73
C SER A 263 -17.67 -0.18 -16.59
N ILE A 264 -17.30 -1.30 -15.95
CA ILE A 264 -17.00 -2.58 -16.62
C ILE A 264 -18.22 -3.07 -17.38
N PHE A 265 -19.38 -3.17 -16.72
CA PHE A 265 -20.62 -3.63 -17.35
C PHE A 265 -20.98 -2.80 -18.59
N ARG A 266 -20.94 -1.47 -18.47
CA ARG A 266 -21.18 -0.55 -19.58
C ARG A 266 -20.18 -0.70 -20.72
N ALA A 267 -18.91 -0.93 -20.41
CA ALA A 267 -17.87 -1.12 -21.40
C ALA A 267 -18.17 -2.38 -22.24
N PHE A 268 -18.39 -3.53 -21.59
CA PHE A 268 -18.63 -4.81 -22.26
C PHE A 268 -19.95 -4.87 -23.04
N VAL A 269 -21.04 -4.29 -22.55
CA VAL A 269 -22.34 -4.30 -23.26
C VAL A 269 -22.30 -3.49 -24.55
N ARG A 270 -21.44 -2.47 -24.64
CA ARG A 270 -21.41 -1.51 -25.76
C ARG A 270 -20.24 -1.74 -26.73
N ASN A 271 -19.67 -2.94 -26.73
CA ASN A 271 -18.47 -3.33 -27.48
C ASN A 271 -18.55 -3.20 -29.01
N GLN A 272 -19.73 -3.01 -29.60
CA GLN A 272 -19.99 -3.10 -31.05
C GLN A 272 -19.22 -2.10 -31.94
N ARG A 273 -18.42 -1.19 -31.37
CA ARG A 273 -17.64 -0.17 -32.09
C ARG A 273 -16.15 -0.14 -31.75
N LEU A 274 -15.67 -1.08 -30.95
CA LEU A 274 -14.27 -1.14 -30.52
C LEU A 274 -13.44 -1.92 -31.56
N VAL A 275 -12.25 -1.39 -31.86
CA VAL A 275 -11.25 -2.12 -32.67
C VAL A 275 -10.72 -3.32 -31.86
N ASN A 276 -10.29 -4.39 -32.53
CA ASN A 276 -9.76 -5.60 -31.87
C ASN A 276 -8.74 -5.31 -30.77
N TYR A 277 -7.82 -4.36 -31.02
CA TYR A 277 -6.85 -3.89 -30.04
C TYR A 277 -7.49 -3.35 -28.76
N GLN A 278 -8.52 -2.52 -28.88
CA GLN A 278 -9.24 -1.91 -27.75
C GLN A 278 -10.02 -2.97 -26.97
N LEU A 279 -10.69 -3.90 -27.67
CA LEU A 279 -11.42 -5.01 -27.05
C LEU A 279 -10.48 -5.91 -26.25
N ARG A 280 -9.34 -6.29 -26.84
CA ARG A 280 -8.30 -7.10 -26.20
C ARG A 280 -7.72 -6.39 -24.98
N SER A 281 -7.36 -5.11 -25.11
CA SER A 281 -6.85 -4.32 -23.99
C SER A 281 -7.86 -4.19 -22.85
N MET A 282 -9.16 -4.08 -23.18
CA MET A 282 -10.24 -4.06 -22.19
C MET A 282 -10.39 -5.42 -21.48
N GLN A 283 -10.30 -6.55 -22.20
CA GLN A 283 -10.28 -7.89 -21.61
C GLN A 283 -9.08 -8.08 -20.68
N PHE A 284 -7.89 -7.60 -21.08
CA PHE A 284 -6.71 -7.64 -20.21
C PHE A 284 -6.94 -6.82 -18.92
N MET A 285 -7.50 -5.62 -19.06
CA MET A 285 -7.82 -4.75 -17.92
C MET A 285 -8.86 -5.36 -16.97
N PHE A 286 -9.70 -6.29 -17.43
CA PHE A 286 -10.57 -7.06 -16.55
C PHE A 286 -9.77 -7.97 -15.59
N PHE A 287 -8.80 -8.73 -16.11
CA PHE A 287 -7.87 -9.51 -15.26
C PHE A 287 -7.07 -8.62 -14.32
N TRP A 288 -6.61 -7.46 -14.80
CA TRP A 288 -5.93 -6.46 -13.97
C TRP A 288 -6.84 -5.95 -12.84
N SER A 289 -8.13 -5.75 -13.10
CA SER A 289 -9.11 -5.32 -12.10
C SER A 289 -9.33 -6.38 -11.03
N LEU A 290 -9.39 -7.66 -11.41
CA LEU A 290 -9.49 -8.77 -10.47
C LEU A 290 -8.24 -8.85 -9.59
N ALA A 291 -7.04 -8.76 -10.16
CA ALA A 291 -5.81 -8.71 -9.38
C ALA A 291 -5.78 -7.53 -8.40
N ALA A 292 -6.17 -6.34 -8.86
CA ALA A 292 -6.26 -5.16 -8.00
C ALA A 292 -7.22 -5.38 -6.84
N LEU A 293 -8.43 -5.90 -7.09
CA LEU A 293 -9.43 -6.17 -6.04
C LEU A 293 -8.93 -7.22 -5.04
N VAL A 294 -8.43 -8.36 -5.51
CA VAL A 294 -7.94 -9.44 -4.63
C VAL A 294 -6.71 -8.96 -3.83
N SER A 295 -5.85 -8.12 -4.41
CA SER A 295 -4.67 -7.59 -3.73
C SER A 295 -5.00 -6.74 -2.50
N THR A 296 -6.16 -6.08 -2.48
CA THR A 296 -6.62 -5.32 -1.30
C THR A 296 -6.97 -6.22 -0.12
N GLN A 297 -7.15 -7.51 -0.35
CA GLN A 297 -7.62 -8.46 0.65
C GLN A 297 -6.54 -9.42 1.15
N LEU A 298 -5.33 -9.38 0.58
CA LEU A 298 -4.28 -10.33 0.93
C LEU A 298 -3.51 -9.98 2.20
N ASN A 299 -3.46 -8.71 2.58
CA ASN A 299 -2.80 -8.34 3.82
C ASN A 299 -3.60 -8.81 5.02
N ARG A 300 -2.88 -9.10 6.11
CA ARG A 300 -3.49 -9.47 7.40
C ARG A 300 -4.43 -8.39 7.90
N LEU A 301 -3.98 -7.13 7.83
CA LEU A 301 -4.75 -5.94 8.16
C LEU A 301 -5.16 -5.25 6.86
N VAL A 302 -6.47 -5.09 6.67
CA VAL A 302 -7.02 -4.40 5.50
C VAL A 302 -7.11 -2.93 5.82
N TYR A 303 -6.22 -2.14 5.21
CA TYR A 303 -6.21 -0.69 5.34
C TYR A 303 -6.83 -0.02 4.12
N PRO A 304 -7.52 1.13 4.28
CA PRO A 304 -8.13 1.85 3.17
C PRO A 304 -7.12 2.18 2.08
N PHE A 305 -5.89 2.58 2.44
CA PHE A 305 -4.83 2.92 1.47
C PHE A 305 -4.59 1.83 0.41
N GLN A 306 -4.86 0.56 0.71
CA GLN A 306 -4.66 -0.56 -0.20
C GLN A 306 -5.59 -0.49 -1.43
N PHE A 307 -6.76 0.14 -1.30
CA PHE A 307 -7.71 0.35 -2.40
C PHE A 307 -7.20 1.32 -3.48
N VAL A 308 -6.06 2.00 -3.25
CA VAL A 308 -5.39 2.81 -4.29
C VAL A 308 -5.01 1.95 -5.51
N MET A 309 -4.84 0.64 -5.33
CA MET A 309 -4.63 -0.33 -6.41
C MET A 309 -5.74 -0.33 -7.47
N LEU A 310 -6.96 0.07 -7.10
CA LEU A 310 -8.08 0.19 -8.02
C LEU A 310 -8.03 1.46 -8.88
N ALA A 311 -7.12 2.40 -8.62
CA ALA A 311 -7.03 3.67 -9.35
C ALA A 311 -6.85 3.48 -10.86
N ILE A 312 -5.94 2.58 -11.29
CA ILE A 312 -5.72 2.27 -12.70
C ILE A 312 -7.00 1.69 -13.35
N PRO A 313 -7.59 0.57 -12.87
CA PRO A 313 -8.77 0.01 -13.52
C PRO A 313 -10.00 0.93 -13.45
N VAL A 314 -10.22 1.66 -12.35
CA VAL A 314 -11.32 2.63 -12.24
C VAL A 314 -11.13 3.76 -13.26
N ALA A 315 -9.93 4.31 -13.40
CA ALA A 315 -9.66 5.35 -14.38
C ALA A 315 -9.81 4.84 -15.82
N PHE A 316 -9.36 3.61 -16.11
CA PHE A 316 -9.49 2.98 -17.42
C PHE A 316 -10.96 2.74 -17.81
N PHE A 317 -11.71 1.99 -17.00
CA PHE A 317 -13.10 1.65 -17.30
C PHE A 317 -14.03 2.87 -17.15
N GLY A 318 -13.77 3.76 -16.19
CA GLY A 318 -14.49 5.01 -16.06
C GLY A 318 -14.32 5.90 -17.30
N THR A 319 -13.15 5.90 -17.93
CA THR A 319 -12.96 6.59 -19.22
C THR A 319 -13.86 5.99 -20.31
N HIS A 320 -13.95 4.66 -20.41
CA HIS A 320 -14.88 4.01 -21.35
C HIS A 320 -16.34 4.41 -21.07
N LEU A 321 -16.74 4.46 -19.79
CA LEU A 321 -18.07 4.90 -19.38
C LEU A 321 -18.37 6.31 -19.92
N PHE A 322 -17.51 7.29 -19.65
CA PHE A 322 -17.76 8.70 -19.99
C PHE A 322 -17.61 9.02 -21.49
N ILE A 323 -16.72 8.34 -22.21
CA ILE A 323 -16.61 8.46 -23.67
C ILE A 323 -17.86 7.87 -24.34
N SER A 324 -18.41 6.77 -23.81
CA SER A 324 -19.62 6.16 -24.38
C SER A 324 -20.86 7.07 -24.31
N ILE A 325 -20.93 7.98 -23.34
CA ILE A 325 -22.05 8.91 -23.17
C ILE A 325 -21.87 10.10 -24.13
N ARG A 326 -22.26 9.91 -25.40
CA ARG A 326 -22.19 10.94 -26.46
C ARG A 326 -23.44 11.82 -26.58
N LYS A 327 -24.65 11.23 -26.57
CA LYS A 327 -25.89 11.96 -26.91
C LYS A 327 -26.52 12.76 -25.75
N LYS A 328 -26.24 12.37 -24.50
CA LYS A 328 -26.81 13.01 -23.30
C LYS A 328 -25.69 13.67 -22.50
N TRP A 329 -25.22 14.83 -22.96
CA TRP A 329 -24.12 15.57 -22.31
C TRP A 329 -24.43 15.83 -20.83
N TRP A 330 -25.66 16.20 -20.51
CA TRP A 330 -26.14 16.40 -19.13
C TRP A 330 -26.01 15.14 -18.26
N ALA A 331 -26.21 13.95 -18.82
CA ALA A 331 -26.11 12.69 -18.09
C ALA A 331 -24.64 12.34 -17.77
N ALA A 332 -23.71 12.67 -18.68
CA ALA A 332 -22.28 12.51 -18.41
C ALA A 332 -21.82 13.47 -17.30
N GLU A 333 -22.28 14.72 -17.34
CA GLU A 333 -21.97 15.72 -16.31
C GLU A 333 -22.58 15.33 -14.96
N LEU A 334 -23.83 14.88 -14.92
CA LEU A 334 -24.48 14.42 -13.69
C LEU A 334 -23.75 13.20 -13.10
N ALA A 335 -23.42 12.19 -13.92
CA ALA A 335 -22.67 11.03 -13.45
C ALA A 335 -21.29 11.41 -12.90
N PHE A 336 -20.60 12.35 -13.56
CA PHE A 336 -19.31 12.86 -13.09
C PHE A 336 -19.44 13.66 -11.79
N LEU A 337 -20.48 14.49 -11.67
CA LEU A 337 -20.78 15.24 -10.45
C LEU A 337 -21.08 14.30 -9.29
N VAL A 338 -21.91 13.27 -9.50
CA VAL A 338 -22.22 12.26 -8.47
C VAL A 338 -20.96 11.52 -8.05
N PHE A 339 -20.11 11.11 -9.00
CA PHE A 339 -18.84 10.46 -8.69
C PHE A 339 -17.91 11.39 -7.90
N THR A 340 -17.73 12.63 -8.34
CA THR A 340 -16.86 13.62 -7.66
C THR A 340 -17.40 13.96 -6.27
N ALA A 341 -18.71 14.14 -6.12
CA ALA A 341 -19.37 14.36 -4.85
C ALA A 341 -19.22 13.14 -3.92
N SER A 342 -19.27 11.91 -4.45
CA SER A 342 -18.99 10.71 -3.66
C SER A 342 -17.54 10.64 -3.17
N VAL A 343 -16.58 11.04 -4.01
CA VAL A 343 -15.15 11.09 -3.65
C VAL A 343 -14.92 12.12 -2.55
N VAL A 344 -15.37 13.35 -2.76
CA VAL A 344 -15.21 14.46 -1.80
C VAL A 344 -16.00 14.17 -0.52
N GLY A 345 -17.23 13.67 -0.65
CA GLY A 345 -18.09 13.30 0.46
C GLY A 345 -17.46 12.18 1.30
N MET A 346 -16.89 11.15 0.68
CA MET A 346 -16.24 10.05 1.40
C MET A 346 -14.99 10.53 2.15
N ASN A 347 -14.16 11.34 1.48
CA ASN A 347 -12.99 11.96 2.10
C ASN A 347 -13.38 12.81 3.32
N TRP A 348 -14.50 13.54 3.23
CA TRP A 348 -14.99 14.39 4.32
C TRP A 348 -15.63 13.59 5.47
N VAL A 349 -16.45 12.59 5.16
CA VAL A 349 -17.12 11.71 6.14
C VAL A 349 -16.08 10.96 6.98
N THR A 350 -15.08 10.36 6.34
CA THR A 350 -14.00 9.63 7.02
C THR A 350 -13.16 10.54 7.92
N ARG A 351 -13.07 11.83 7.59
CA ARG A 351 -12.32 12.81 8.37
C ARG A 351 -13.07 13.33 9.60
N LYS A 352 -14.33 13.73 9.43
CA LYS A 352 -15.11 14.49 10.43
C LYS A 352 -16.05 13.64 11.29
N ASN A 353 -16.02 12.32 11.16
CA ASN A 353 -16.88 11.40 11.93
C ASN A 353 -18.38 11.69 11.80
N PHE A 354 -18.82 12.13 10.61
CA PHE A 354 -20.19 12.59 10.37
C PHE A 354 -21.24 11.49 10.60
N PHE A 355 -20.88 10.22 10.36
CA PHE A 355 -21.71 9.06 10.66
C PHE A 355 -21.04 8.21 11.74
N PRO A 356 -21.32 8.43 13.04
CA PRO A 356 -20.57 7.83 14.14
C PRO A 356 -20.42 6.31 14.02
N ASN A 357 -21.48 5.60 13.62
CA ASN A 357 -21.46 4.13 13.47
C ASN A 357 -20.59 3.64 12.30
N LEU A 358 -20.53 4.38 11.20
CA LEU A 358 -19.66 4.09 10.05
C LEU A 358 -18.21 4.55 10.29
N THR A 359 -18.03 5.61 11.09
CA THR A 359 -16.71 6.22 11.32
C THR A 359 -15.98 5.65 12.53
N LEU A 360 -16.67 5.16 13.57
CA LEU A 360 -16.06 4.40 14.67
C LEU A 360 -15.32 3.16 14.15
N LEU A 361 -15.89 2.48 13.16
CA LEU A 361 -15.27 1.34 12.48
C LEU A 361 -14.01 1.71 11.68
N TYR A 362 -13.84 2.99 11.36
CA TYR A 362 -12.74 3.52 10.55
C TYR A 362 -11.67 4.22 11.42
N THR A 363 -12.06 5.00 12.43
CA THR A 363 -11.12 5.85 13.19
C THR A 363 -10.33 5.14 14.26
N ASP A 364 -10.91 4.13 14.94
CA ASP A 364 -10.27 3.50 16.09
C ASP A 364 -9.02 2.69 15.70
N TYR A 365 -8.95 2.25 14.44
CA TYR A 365 -7.86 1.43 13.91
C TYR A 365 -6.85 2.22 13.06
N LEU A 366 -7.27 3.35 12.47
CA LEU A 366 -6.42 4.13 11.57
C LEU A 366 -5.67 5.24 12.26
N LYS A 367 -6.33 5.96 13.17
CA LYS A 367 -5.72 7.13 13.81
C LYS A 367 -4.90 6.67 15.01
N VAL A 368 -3.73 7.27 15.15
CA VAL A 368 -2.94 7.13 16.37
C VAL A 368 -3.70 7.81 17.51
N ASN A 369 -4.29 7.02 18.41
CA ASN A 369 -4.81 7.52 19.66
C ASN A 369 -3.63 7.79 20.58
N ILE A 370 -3.10 9.02 20.58
CA ILE A 370 -1.97 9.41 21.41
C ILE A 370 -2.37 9.20 22.87
N PRO A 371 -1.84 8.17 23.56
CA PRO A 371 -2.13 8.03 24.98
C PRO A 371 -1.48 9.22 25.68
N LYS A 372 -2.17 9.84 26.63
CA LYS A 372 -1.54 10.81 27.54
C LYS A 372 -0.51 10.05 28.38
N MET A 373 0.70 9.92 27.85
CA MET A 373 1.78 9.26 28.56
C MET A 373 2.28 10.18 29.68
N PRO A 374 2.46 9.62 30.88
CA PRO A 374 3.24 10.26 31.93
C PRO A 374 4.60 10.76 31.40
N PRO A 375 5.11 11.92 31.87
CA PRO A 375 6.36 12.50 31.37
C PRO A 375 7.57 11.57 31.45
N ASP A 376 7.56 10.64 32.41
CA ASP A 376 8.56 9.61 32.65
C ASP A 376 8.63 8.51 31.56
N LEU A 377 7.63 8.44 30.66
CA LEU A 377 7.58 7.46 29.58
C LEU A 377 7.81 8.04 28.17
N LYS A 378 8.31 9.28 28.09
CA LYS A 378 8.58 10.00 26.83
C LYS A 378 10.07 10.02 26.50
N ASN A 379 10.41 10.03 25.20
CA ASN A 379 11.78 10.03 24.67
C ASN A 379 12.64 8.85 25.16
N LYS A 380 12.04 7.66 25.15
CA LYS A 380 12.64 6.42 25.64
C LYS A 380 12.72 5.37 24.54
N LYS A 381 13.63 4.42 24.72
CA LYS A 381 13.65 3.16 23.96
C LYS A 381 12.57 2.23 24.49
N VAL A 382 11.54 1.96 23.69
CA VAL A 382 10.35 1.22 24.12
C VAL A 382 10.17 -0.05 23.30
N LEU A 383 9.81 -1.14 23.97
CA LEU A 383 9.32 -2.36 23.34
C LEU A 383 7.81 -2.46 23.56
N VAL A 384 7.03 -2.44 22.48
CA VAL A 384 5.57 -2.58 22.51
C VAL A 384 5.17 -3.97 22.03
N LEU A 385 4.65 -4.81 22.94
CA LEU A 385 4.15 -6.16 22.66
C LEU A 385 2.63 -6.14 22.42
N GLY A 386 2.19 -5.30 21.49
CA GLY A 386 0.78 -5.13 21.15
C GLY A 386 0.58 -4.38 19.84
N GLU A 387 -0.66 -4.36 19.37
CA GLU A 387 -1.02 -3.74 18.07
C GLU A 387 -1.00 -2.20 18.10
N ASN A 388 -1.02 -1.59 19.28
CA ASN A 388 -1.10 -0.15 19.42
C ASN A 388 0.29 0.51 19.31
N LEU A 389 0.64 0.96 18.11
CA LEU A 389 1.90 1.63 17.82
C LEU A 389 1.99 3.06 18.35
N SER A 390 0.91 3.63 18.92
CA SER A 390 0.89 5.02 19.43
C SER A 390 1.97 5.33 20.44
N TYR A 391 2.50 4.32 21.13
CA TYR A 391 3.60 4.47 22.07
C TYR A 391 4.89 4.95 21.43
N TYR A 392 5.06 4.77 20.12
CA TYR A 392 6.22 5.24 19.37
C TYR A 392 6.12 6.69 18.90
N THR A 393 5.04 7.41 19.18
CA THR A 393 4.90 8.82 18.76
C THR A 393 6.03 9.73 19.26
N GLU A 394 6.40 9.56 20.53
CA GLU A 394 7.48 10.32 21.19
C GLU A 394 8.62 9.40 21.65
N ASN A 395 8.67 8.16 21.15
CA ASN A 395 9.63 7.14 21.58
C ASN A 395 10.24 6.42 20.38
N SER A 396 11.43 5.86 20.59
CA SER A 396 12.10 5.01 19.61
C SER A 396 11.80 3.54 19.89
N LEU A 397 11.86 2.70 18.86
CA LEU A 397 11.78 1.24 19.04
C LEU A 397 12.90 0.76 19.98
N ALA A 398 12.73 -0.40 20.57
CA ALA A 398 13.79 -1.15 21.21
C ALA A 398 13.62 -2.59 20.79
N THR A 399 14.74 -3.31 20.62
CA THR A 399 14.80 -4.67 20.08
C THR A 399 14.26 -4.78 18.65
N PRO A 400 14.37 -5.95 17.99
CA PRO A 400 13.84 -6.17 16.66
C PRO A 400 12.31 -6.22 16.53
N TYR A 401 11.57 -6.24 17.63
CA TYR A 401 10.16 -6.64 17.65
C TYR A 401 9.19 -5.48 17.36
N LEU A 402 9.19 -4.97 16.13
CA LEU A 402 8.24 -3.94 15.69
C LEU A 402 6.83 -4.51 15.45
N ASN A 403 6.75 -5.60 14.67
CA ASN A 403 5.48 -6.26 14.36
C ASN A 403 5.21 -7.39 15.37
N PRO A 404 4.21 -7.26 16.27
CA PRO A 404 3.99 -8.21 17.36
C PRO A 404 3.65 -9.62 16.85
N PHE A 405 3.08 -9.73 15.65
CA PHE A 405 2.68 -11.01 15.10
C PHE A 405 3.84 -11.81 14.51
N LEU A 406 4.77 -11.13 13.85
CA LEU A 406 6.00 -11.76 13.38
C LEU A 406 6.88 -12.11 14.58
N SER A 407 6.94 -11.21 15.56
CA SER A 407 7.69 -11.38 16.81
C SER A 407 7.22 -12.58 17.65
N ALA A 408 5.96 -13.01 17.49
CA ALA A 408 5.43 -14.20 18.14
C ALA A 408 6.22 -15.47 17.81
N ARG A 409 6.94 -15.54 16.66
CA ARG A 409 7.84 -16.66 16.34
C ARG A 409 8.87 -16.92 17.44
N HIS A 410 9.34 -15.87 18.11
CA HIS A 410 10.35 -15.96 19.16
C HIS A 410 9.75 -15.79 20.55
N LEU A 411 8.71 -14.96 20.69
CA LEU A 411 8.16 -14.60 21.99
C LEU A 411 7.05 -15.53 22.49
N ALA A 412 6.40 -16.31 21.60
CA ALA A 412 5.29 -17.18 21.99
C ALA A 412 5.73 -18.58 22.47
N ASP A 413 6.87 -19.09 21.99
CA ASP A 413 7.40 -20.42 22.33
C ASP A 413 8.73 -20.28 23.10
N MET A 414 8.62 -20.06 24.41
CA MET A 414 9.76 -19.93 25.32
C MET A 414 10.28 -21.28 25.86
N ASP A 415 9.67 -22.39 25.46
CA ASP A 415 10.16 -23.73 25.81
C ASP A 415 11.32 -24.15 24.89
N ASN A 416 11.34 -23.62 23.66
CA ASN A 416 12.42 -23.83 22.71
C ASN A 416 13.69 -23.04 23.09
N TYR A 417 14.80 -23.75 23.25
CA TYR A 417 16.10 -23.16 23.57
C TYR A 417 16.56 -22.11 22.55
N THR A 418 16.29 -22.33 21.26
CA THR A 418 16.67 -21.39 20.20
C THR A 418 15.97 -20.05 20.39
N SER A 419 14.66 -20.05 20.67
CA SER A 419 13.89 -18.82 20.96
C SER A 419 14.43 -18.10 22.18
N VAL A 420 14.74 -18.84 23.26
CA VAL A 420 15.31 -18.27 24.50
C VAL A 420 16.63 -17.57 24.24
N LYS A 421 17.54 -18.22 23.48
CA LYS A 421 18.84 -17.66 23.13
C LYS A 421 18.69 -16.38 22.30
N ILE A 422 17.87 -16.42 21.25
CA ILE A 422 17.65 -15.27 20.35
C ILE A 422 17.05 -14.08 21.11
N VAL A 423 16.00 -14.31 21.91
CA VAL A 423 15.38 -13.25 22.72
C VAL A 423 16.40 -12.65 23.69
N TYR A 424 17.21 -13.47 24.35
CA TYR A 424 18.26 -12.97 25.24
C TYR A 424 19.29 -12.11 24.50
N GLU A 425 19.79 -12.57 23.35
CA GLU A 425 20.74 -11.81 22.52
C GLU A 425 20.17 -10.47 22.07
N HIS A 426 18.91 -10.45 21.62
CA HIS A 426 18.23 -9.20 21.22
C HIS A 426 18.10 -8.20 22.38
N PHE A 427 17.73 -8.67 23.57
CA PHE A 427 17.64 -7.82 24.76
C PHE A 427 18.99 -7.34 25.26
N GLN A 428 20.08 -8.09 25.02
CA GLN A 428 21.43 -7.64 25.36
C GLN A 428 21.94 -6.58 24.37
N ASN A 429 21.66 -6.76 23.07
CA ASN A 429 22.13 -5.85 22.02
C ASN A 429 21.40 -4.50 22.04
N ASP A 430 20.10 -4.48 22.28
CA ASP A 430 19.30 -3.26 22.33
C ASP A 430 18.19 -3.33 23.38
N ALA A 431 18.60 -3.25 24.65
CA ALA A 431 17.71 -3.37 25.79
C ALA A 431 16.65 -2.24 25.83
N PRO A 432 15.35 -2.56 25.93
CA PRO A 432 14.33 -1.54 26.14
C PRO A 432 14.51 -0.84 27.49
N GLU A 433 14.21 0.45 27.56
CA GLU A 433 14.03 1.16 28.82
C GLU A 433 12.64 0.91 29.40
N ILE A 434 11.64 0.73 28.52
CA ILE A 434 10.25 0.48 28.88
C ILE A 434 9.71 -0.67 28.03
N ILE A 435 8.99 -1.59 28.66
CA ILE A 435 8.25 -2.66 27.99
C ILE A 435 6.76 -2.44 28.23
N ILE A 436 5.99 -2.36 27.17
CA ILE A 436 4.54 -2.18 27.18
C ILE A 436 3.91 -3.48 26.67
N ASP A 437 3.28 -4.23 27.56
CA ASP A 437 2.81 -5.58 27.27
C ASP A 437 1.31 -5.76 27.56
N PRO A 438 0.43 -5.18 26.74
CA PRO A 438 -1.02 -5.29 26.96
C PRO A 438 -1.52 -6.73 26.90
N GLN A 439 -0.81 -7.63 26.20
CA GLN A 439 -1.20 -9.03 25.97
C GLN A 439 -0.61 -10.02 26.99
N GLY A 440 0.33 -9.60 27.85
CA GLY A 440 0.95 -10.45 28.85
C GLY A 440 2.01 -11.41 28.30
N VAL A 441 2.58 -11.12 27.13
CA VAL A 441 3.57 -11.93 26.42
C VAL A 441 4.94 -11.94 27.13
N ILE A 442 5.29 -10.90 27.89
CA ILE A 442 6.59 -10.80 28.56
C ILE A 442 6.70 -11.73 29.78
N LYS A 443 5.58 -12.13 30.39
CA LYS A 443 5.58 -12.94 31.61
C LYS A 443 6.24 -14.32 31.40
N PRO A 444 5.88 -15.11 30.35
CA PRO A 444 6.63 -16.32 30.01
C PRO A 444 8.13 -16.08 29.76
N VAL A 445 8.47 -14.95 29.13
CA VAL A 445 9.86 -14.58 28.84
C VAL A 445 10.66 -14.39 30.14
N PHE A 446 10.14 -13.59 31.08
CA PHE A 446 10.77 -13.37 32.38
C PHE A 446 10.90 -14.65 33.20
N LYS A 447 9.88 -15.52 33.18
CA LYS A 447 9.94 -16.82 33.87
C LYS A 447 11.09 -17.69 33.38
N ARG A 448 11.42 -17.63 32.08
CA ARG A 448 12.51 -18.42 31.48
C ARG A 448 13.87 -17.72 31.57
N LEU A 449 13.88 -16.40 31.43
CA LEU A 449 15.06 -15.53 31.47
C LEU A 449 15.04 -14.68 32.75
N PHE A 450 15.27 -15.32 33.89
CA PHE A 450 15.26 -14.65 35.20
C PHE A 450 16.26 -13.48 35.31
N VAL A 451 17.35 -13.52 34.55
CA VAL A 451 18.33 -12.43 34.47
C VAL A 451 17.68 -11.15 33.91
N LEU A 452 16.80 -11.28 32.90
CA LEU A 452 16.06 -10.15 32.37
C LEU A 452 15.02 -9.66 33.37
N GLU A 453 14.28 -10.55 34.03
CA GLU A 453 13.29 -10.15 35.04
C GLU A 453 13.87 -9.22 36.11
N LYS A 454 15.09 -9.51 36.59
CA LYS A 454 15.79 -8.67 37.58
C LYS A 454 16.14 -7.26 37.09
N GLN A 455 16.15 -7.02 35.79
CA GLN A 455 16.49 -5.71 35.21
C GLN A 455 15.27 -4.81 35.06
N TYR A 456 14.05 -5.31 35.26
CA TYR A 456 12.83 -4.53 35.07
C TYR A 456 11.95 -4.60 36.31
N ARG A 457 11.31 -3.47 36.64
CA ARG A 457 10.28 -3.38 37.69
C ARG A 457 8.94 -3.02 37.07
N PRO A 458 7.81 -3.53 37.60
CA PRO A 458 6.49 -3.12 37.15
C PRO A 458 6.28 -1.62 37.45
N HIS A 459 5.61 -0.91 36.54
CA HIS A 459 5.25 0.48 36.74
C HIS A 459 4.26 0.61 37.90
N PRO A 460 4.41 1.60 38.80
CA PRO A 460 3.57 1.73 40.00
C PRO A 460 2.09 2.06 39.74
N VAL A 461 1.71 2.41 38.50
CA VAL A 461 0.39 2.97 38.17
C VAL A 461 -0.19 2.28 36.94
N LEU A 462 0.62 2.12 35.88
CA LEU A 462 0.19 1.50 34.64
C LEU A 462 0.33 -0.04 34.73
N LYS A 463 -0.77 -0.74 34.50
CA LYS A 463 -0.78 -2.21 34.43
C LYS A 463 -0.02 -2.69 33.19
N ASN A 464 0.71 -3.79 33.34
CA ASN A 464 1.50 -4.43 32.28
C ASN A 464 2.51 -3.50 31.57
N VAL A 465 3.02 -2.51 32.29
CA VAL A 465 4.15 -1.69 31.87
C VAL A 465 5.32 -1.99 32.80
N TYR A 466 6.50 -2.21 32.23
CA TYR A 466 7.72 -2.52 32.98
C TYR A 466 8.79 -1.49 32.63
N ILE A 467 9.52 -1.02 33.63
CA ILE A 467 10.56 0.01 33.51
C ILE A 467 11.89 -0.61 33.92
N LYS A 468 12.94 -0.36 33.15
CA LYS A 468 14.30 -0.79 33.46
C LYS A 468 14.78 -0.15 34.77
N ILE A 469 15.46 -0.94 35.62
CA ILE A 469 15.97 -0.52 36.94
C ILE A 469 17.24 0.29 36.80
#